data_AF-A0A661XHF7-F1
#
_entry.id   AF-A0A661XHF7-F1
#
_cell.length_a   1.000
_cell.length_b   1.000
_cell.length_c   1.000
_cell.angle_alpha   90.00
_cell.angle_beta   90.00
_cell.angle_gamma   90.00
#
_symmetry.space_group_name_H-M   'P 1'
#
loop_
_entity.id
_entity.type
_entity.pdbx_description
1 polymer ?
#
loop_
_entity_poly.entity_id
_entity_poly.type
_entity_poly.pdbx_seq_one_letter_code
_entity_poly.pdbx_strand_id
1 'polypeptide(L)'
;MQINYDLQSSILDTIKSLLDPSMSLADELADCLSVSKDSAYRRIRGETLFDISDLEKLTKKYNLSLDSFFGLKKSTVTFNVQSINLTDFTFIDYFKDIEKNLSIIQAISPKHIFYSARDIPIFHYFQDHELTSFKLFIWLKYYLHHPALHNLNFDSKKLPDLLERFDELSRRIWDLYLKIPSTEIWTYETPN
;
A
#
# COMPACT_ATOMS: atom_id res chain seq x y z
N MET A 1 -15.32 8.97 34.23
CA MET A 1 -14.77 8.66 32.89
C MET A 1 -15.26 7.26 32.52
N GLN A 2 -16.46 7.15 31.96
CA GLN A 2 -17.03 5.87 31.53
C GLN A 2 -16.33 5.48 30.23
N ILE A 3 -15.41 4.52 30.30
CA ILE A 3 -14.88 3.88 29.10
C ILE A 3 -16.03 3.08 28.48
N ASN A 4 -16.33 3.46 27.26
CA ASN A 4 -17.59 3.34 26.57
C ASN A 4 -17.70 1.93 25.94
N TYR A 5 -18.73 1.14 26.28
CA TYR A 5 -19.07 -0.12 25.59
C TYR A 5 -19.13 0.05 24.05
N ASP A 6 -19.41 1.28 23.63
CA ASP A 6 -19.41 1.78 22.26
C ASP A 6 -18.07 1.61 21.51
N LEU A 7 -16.93 1.75 22.19
CA LEU A 7 -15.60 1.66 21.55
C LEU A 7 -15.27 0.23 21.13
N GLN A 8 -15.46 -0.71 22.06
CA GLN A 8 -15.22 -2.13 21.81
C GLN A 8 -16.19 -2.66 20.75
N SER A 9 -17.46 -2.24 20.78
CA SER A 9 -18.42 -2.56 19.73
C SER A 9 -17.97 -2.03 18.36
N SER A 10 -17.53 -0.76 18.29
CA SER A 10 -17.05 -0.16 17.04
C SER A 10 -15.84 -0.89 16.44
N ILE A 11 -14.92 -1.33 17.29
CA ILE A 11 -13.76 -2.15 16.87
C ILE A 11 -14.23 -3.51 16.34
N LEU A 12 -15.13 -4.18 17.06
CA LEU A 12 -15.69 -5.48 16.67
C LEU A 12 -16.45 -5.40 15.33
N ASP A 13 -17.25 -4.35 15.13
CA ASP A 13 -17.99 -4.12 13.90
C ASP A 13 -17.06 -3.85 12.72
N THR A 14 -16.00 -3.06 12.94
CA THR A 14 -14.97 -2.81 11.93
C THR A 14 -14.27 -4.11 11.55
N ILE A 15 -13.81 -4.90 12.53
CA ILE A 15 -13.18 -6.20 12.28
C ILE A 15 -14.13 -7.10 11.48
N LYS A 16 -15.39 -7.22 11.92
CA LYS A 16 -16.40 -8.05 11.24
C LYS A 16 -16.61 -7.65 9.78
N SER A 17 -16.54 -6.35 9.46
CA SER A 17 -16.66 -5.86 8.08
C SER A 17 -15.47 -6.21 7.18
N LEU A 18 -14.31 -6.49 7.78
CA LEU A 18 -13.07 -6.86 7.08
C LEU A 18 -12.93 -8.39 6.91
N LEU A 19 -13.76 -9.19 7.59
CA LEU A 19 -13.71 -10.65 7.51
C LEU A 19 -14.43 -11.17 6.26
N ASP A 20 -13.95 -12.31 5.76
CA ASP A 20 -14.68 -13.08 4.77
C ASP A 20 -16.04 -13.52 5.35
N PRO A 21 -17.14 -13.47 4.58
CA PRO A 21 -18.47 -13.87 5.06
C PRO A 21 -18.55 -15.29 5.64
N SER A 22 -17.62 -16.18 5.25
CA SER A 22 -17.53 -17.55 5.77
C SER A 22 -16.85 -17.66 7.15
N MET A 23 -16.17 -16.61 7.62
CA MET A 23 -15.43 -16.62 8.88
C MET A 23 -16.28 -16.16 10.07
N SER A 24 -16.16 -16.89 11.18
CA SER A 24 -16.77 -16.50 12.46
C SER A 24 -15.91 -15.48 13.18
N LEU A 25 -16.50 -14.35 13.60
CA LEU A 25 -15.82 -13.34 14.43
C LEU A 25 -15.27 -13.96 15.73
N ALA A 26 -15.98 -14.91 16.33
CA ALA A 26 -15.53 -15.56 17.57
C ALA A 26 -14.30 -16.44 17.34
N ASP A 27 -14.24 -17.14 16.20
CA ASP A 27 -13.10 -18.01 15.87
C ASP A 27 -11.88 -17.16 15.58
N GLU A 28 -12.08 -16.09 14.81
CA GLU A 28 -11.02 -15.16 14.45
C GLU A 28 -10.44 -14.42 15.67
N LEU A 29 -11.28 -14.00 16.62
CA LEU A 29 -10.82 -13.40 17.88
C LEU A 29 -10.10 -14.42 18.77
N ALA A 30 -10.61 -15.66 18.85
CA ALA A 30 -9.96 -16.72 19.61
C ALA A 30 -8.54 -16.98 19.09
N ASP A 31 -8.40 -17.08 17.77
CA ASP A 31 -7.11 -17.31 17.12
C ASP A 31 -6.17 -16.11 17.27
N CYS A 32 -6.66 -14.89 16.97
CA CYS A 32 -5.84 -13.67 17.03
C CYS A 32 -5.36 -13.35 18.45
N LEU A 33 -6.22 -13.53 19.45
CA LEU A 33 -5.89 -13.20 20.84
C LEU A 33 -5.24 -14.37 21.57
N SER A 34 -5.27 -15.57 20.98
CA SER A 34 -4.82 -16.83 21.60
C SER A 34 -5.62 -17.14 22.87
N VAL A 35 -6.95 -17.03 22.77
CA VAL A 35 -7.91 -17.28 23.86
C VAL A 35 -8.91 -18.37 23.44
N SER A 36 -9.65 -18.93 24.40
CA SER A 36 -10.72 -19.88 24.07
C SER A 36 -11.87 -19.19 23.32
N LYS A 37 -12.64 -19.95 22.53
CA LYS A 37 -13.86 -19.45 21.88
C LYS A 37 -14.84 -18.82 22.88
N ASP A 38 -14.98 -19.41 24.07
CA ASP A 38 -15.81 -18.84 25.14
C ASP A 38 -15.32 -17.44 25.56
N SER A 39 -14.01 -17.29 25.78
CA SER A 39 -13.38 -16.01 26.11
C SER A 39 -13.56 -14.95 24.99
N ALA A 40 -13.53 -15.38 23.72
CA ALA A 40 -13.85 -14.53 22.59
C ALA A 40 -15.32 -14.10 22.59
N TYR A 41 -16.26 -15.02 22.83
CA TYR A 41 -17.69 -14.69 22.93
C TYR A 41 -18.00 -13.71 24.07
N ARG A 42 -17.32 -13.83 25.22
CA ARG A 42 -17.46 -12.87 26.33
C ARG A 42 -17.04 -11.45 25.91
N ARG A 43 -15.97 -11.32 25.12
CA ARG A 43 -15.54 -10.02 24.55
C ARG A 43 -16.54 -9.48 23.53
N ILE A 44 -17.08 -10.34 22.67
CA ILE A 44 -18.12 -9.97 21.70
C ILE A 44 -19.36 -9.41 22.41
N ARG A 45 -19.78 -10.04 23.51
CA ARG A 45 -20.92 -9.58 24.32
C ARG A 45 -20.62 -8.39 25.25
N GLY A 46 -19.36 -7.95 25.33
CA GLY A 46 -18.93 -6.90 26.24
C GLY A 46 -18.82 -7.32 27.71
N GLU A 47 -18.91 -8.62 28.03
CA GLU A 47 -18.72 -9.16 29.38
C GLU A 47 -17.25 -9.14 29.82
N THR A 48 -16.33 -8.99 28.87
CA THR A 48 -14.90 -8.85 29.11
C THR A 48 -14.37 -7.78 28.17
N LEU A 49 -13.66 -6.80 28.71
CA LEU A 49 -13.07 -5.72 27.93
C LEU A 49 -11.77 -6.19 27.28
N PHE A 50 -11.44 -5.64 26.11
CA PHE A 50 -10.10 -5.75 25.56
C PHE A 50 -9.09 -5.03 26.45
N ASP A 51 -7.99 -5.71 26.78
CA ASP A 51 -6.83 -5.05 27.36
C ASP A 51 -5.93 -4.43 26.26
N ILE A 52 -4.85 -3.77 26.66
CA ILE A 52 -3.94 -3.11 25.71
C ILE A 52 -3.26 -4.13 24.77
N SER A 53 -2.98 -5.35 25.24
CA SER A 53 -2.37 -6.42 24.44
C SER A 53 -3.36 -6.94 23.40
N ASP A 54 -4.63 -7.11 23.78
CA ASP A 54 -5.71 -7.46 22.87
C ASP A 54 -5.83 -6.41 21.76
N LEU A 55 -5.87 -5.13 22.13
CA LEU A 55 -5.96 -4.02 21.18
C LEU A 55 -4.74 -3.96 20.25
N GLU A 56 -3.51 -4.14 20.77
CA GLU A 56 -2.29 -4.16 19.96
C GLU A 56 -2.33 -5.27 18.89
N LYS A 57 -2.71 -6.49 19.27
CA LYS A 57 -2.80 -7.63 18.34
C LYS A 57 -3.83 -7.37 17.23
N LEU A 58 -5.03 -6.93 17.61
CA LEU A 58 -6.11 -6.67 16.66
C LEU A 58 -5.76 -5.52 15.71
N THR A 59 -5.25 -4.41 16.25
CA THR A 59 -4.91 -3.24 15.43
C THR A 59 -3.77 -3.52 14.46
N LYS A 60 -2.76 -4.29 14.85
CA LYS A 60 -1.69 -4.74 13.94
C LYS A 60 -2.22 -5.68 12.85
N LYS A 61 -3.04 -6.68 13.21
CA LYS A 61 -3.57 -7.67 12.25
C LYS A 61 -4.44 -7.02 11.17
N TYR A 62 -5.29 -6.07 11.55
CA TYR A 62 -6.24 -5.42 10.64
C TYR A 62 -5.81 -4.04 10.17
N ASN A 63 -4.58 -3.62 10.48
CA ASN A 63 -4.05 -2.30 10.15
C ASN A 63 -4.98 -1.14 10.59
N LEU A 64 -5.52 -1.23 11.80
CA LEU A 64 -6.45 -0.26 12.36
C LEU A 64 -5.73 0.80 13.21
N SER A 65 -6.17 2.05 13.09
CA SER A 65 -5.70 3.14 13.95
C SER A 65 -6.63 3.30 15.17
N LEU A 66 -6.11 3.12 16.38
CA LEU A 66 -6.88 3.35 17.61
C LEU A 66 -7.41 4.78 17.73
N ASP A 67 -6.64 5.76 17.26
CA ASP A 67 -7.02 7.17 17.28
C ASP A 67 -8.34 7.42 16.54
N SER A 68 -8.60 6.66 15.47
CA SER A 68 -9.86 6.74 14.70
C SER A 68 -11.09 6.37 15.54
N PHE A 69 -10.94 5.42 16.47
CA PHE A 69 -12.02 4.97 17.34
C PHE A 69 -12.21 5.89 18.56
N PHE A 70 -11.14 6.53 19.03
CA PHE A 70 -11.24 7.46 20.16
C PHE A 70 -11.84 8.82 19.79
N GLY A 71 -12.15 9.08 18.52
CA GLY A 71 -12.63 10.38 18.05
C GLY A 71 -11.62 11.50 18.30
N LEU A 72 -10.35 11.15 18.55
CA LEU A 72 -9.27 12.08 18.83
C LEU A 72 -8.82 12.71 17.51
N LYS A 73 -9.48 13.83 17.20
CA LYS A 73 -9.20 14.83 16.15
C LYS A 73 -9.86 14.57 14.79
N LYS A 74 -10.83 15.43 14.47
CA LYS A 74 -11.43 15.62 13.14
C LYS A 74 -10.51 16.32 12.13
N SER A 75 -9.21 16.46 12.42
CA SER A 75 -8.27 17.32 11.66
C SER A 75 -6.89 16.69 11.46
N THR A 76 -6.81 15.36 11.43
CA THR A 76 -5.56 14.63 11.18
C THR A 76 -5.68 13.79 9.91
N VAL A 77 -4.68 13.89 9.04
CA VAL A 77 -4.52 13.03 7.87
C VAL A 77 -3.42 12.03 8.21
N THR A 78 -3.78 10.75 8.35
CA THR A 78 -2.82 9.66 8.55
C THR A 78 -2.45 9.08 7.20
N PHE A 79 -1.16 8.91 6.95
CA PHE A 79 -0.65 8.30 5.73
C PHE A 79 0.33 7.18 6.09
N ASN A 80 0.22 6.05 5.40
CA ASN A 80 1.17 4.96 5.51
C ASN A 80 2.31 5.22 4.54
N VAL A 81 3.54 5.31 5.05
CA VAL A 81 4.75 5.42 4.22
C VAL A 81 5.45 4.08 4.23
N GLN A 82 5.57 3.47 3.05
CA GLN A 82 6.49 2.36 2.85
C GLN A 82 7.88 2.96 2.61
N SER A 83 8.76 2.82 3.59
CA SER A 83 10.15 3.23 3.43
C SER A 83 10.85 2.27 2.45
N ILE A 84 11.55 2.82 1.46
CA ILE A 84 12.44 2.04 0.60
C ILE A 84 13.61 1.60 1.48
N ASN A 85 13.59 0.34 1.93
CA ASN A 85 14.69 -0.25 2.69
C ASN A 85 15.74 -0.74 1.69
N LEU A 86 16.82 0.02 1.49
CA LEU A 86 17.87 -0.30 0.51
C LEU A 86 18.58 -1.65 0.75
N THR A 87 18.40 -2.27 1.91
CA THR A 87 18.99 -3.58 2.27
C THR A 87 18.09 -4.77 1.93
N ASP A 88 16.76 -4.64 2.06
CA ASP A 88 15.81 -5.75 1.88
C ASP A 88 14.79 -5.53 0.75
N PHE A 89 14.55 -4.27 0.37
CA PHE A 89 13.63 -3.92 -0.70
C PHE A 89 14.34 -4.01 -2.03
N THR A 90 13.89 -4.93 -2.88
CA THR A 90 14.34 -4.95 -4.26
C THR A 90 13.52 -3.92 -5.04
N PHE A 91 14.16 -3.11 -5.89
CA PHE A 91 13.46 -2.10 -6.70
C PHE A 91 12.36 -2.70 -7.58
N ILE A 92 12.41 -4.01 -7.85
CA ILE A 92 11.34 -4.74 -8.55
C ILE A 92 10.07 -4.87 -7.70
N ASP A 93 10.18 -4.96 -6.37
CA ASP A 93 9.02 -5.01 -5.48
C ASP A 93 8.24 -3.68 -5.49
N TYR A 94 8.92 -2.54 -5.69
CA TYR A 94 8.26 -1.26 -5.95
C TYR A 94 7.31 -1.32 -7.13
N PHE A 95 7.77 -1.91 -8.24
CA PHE A 95 6.97 -2.02 -9.45
C PHE A 95 5.82 -3.00 -9.26
N LYS A 96 6.05 -4.12 -8.54
CA LYS A 96 4.96 -5.05 -8.18
C LYS A 96 3.91 -4.38 -7.31
N ASP A 97 4.32 -3.52 -6.37
CA ASP A 97 3.41 -2.74 -5.54
C ASP A 97 2.60 -1.74 -6.39
N ILE A 98 3.22 -1.09 -7.39
CA ILE A 98 2.49 -0.25 -8.35
C ILE A 98 1.46 -1.08 -9.13
N GLU A 99 1.86 -2.22 -9.71
CA GLU A 99 0.98 -3.13 -10.45
C GLU A 99 -0.20 -3.59 -9.59
N LYS A 100 0.07 -4.00 -8.35
CA LYS A 100 -0.94 -4.42 -7.37
C LYS A 100 -1.93 -3.29 -7.07
N ASN A 101 -1.44 -2.08 -6.79
CA ASN A 101 -2.30 -0.94 -6.48
C ASN A 101 -3.17 -0.54 -7.67
N LEU A 102 -2.61 -0.51 -8.89
CA LEU A 102 -3.40 -0.27 -10.09
C LEU A 102 -4.45 -1.36 -10.32
N SER A 103 -4.12 -2.63 -10.06
CA SER A 103 -5.08 -3.74 -10.16
C SER A 103 -6.24 -3.58 -9.18
N ILE A 104 -5.96 -3.16 -7.94
CA ILE A 104 -6.99 -2.86 -6.94
C ILE A 104 -7.88 -1.70 -7.41
N ILE A 105 -7.29 -0.60 -7.90
CA ILE A 105 -8.03 0.56 -8.43
C ILE A 105 -8.85 0.16 -9.66
N GLN A 106 -8.35 -0.75 -10.50
CA GLN A 106 -9.08 -1.21 -11.67
C GLN A 106 -10.35 -1.98 -11.30
N ALA A 107 -10.34 -2.71 -10.18
CA ALA A 107 -11.44 -3.55 -9.72
C ALA A 107 -12.57 -2.78 -9.03
N ILE A 108 -12.34 -1.54 -8.58
CA ILE A 108 -13.36 -0.71 -7.92
C ILE A 108 -14.21 0.09 -8.92
N SER A 109 -15.43 0.42 -8.54
CA SER A 109 -16.35 1.27 -9.32
C SER A 109 -17.19 2.15 -8.38
N PRO A 110 -17.23 3.50 -8.58
CA PRO A 110 -16.49 4.25 -9.60
C PRO A 110 -14.98 4.29 -9.29
N LYS A 111 -14.16 4.45 -10.33
CA LYS A 111 -12.70 4.58 -10.23
C LYS A 111 -12.21 5.82 -10.96
N HIS A 112 -11.27 6.53 -10.35
CA HIS A 112 -10.59 7.68 -10.95
C HIS A 112 -9.26 7.92 -10.24
N ILE A 113 -8.18 8.20 -10.97
CA ILE A 113 -6.89 8.62 -10.39
C ILE A 113 -6.74 10.13 -10.55
N PHE A 114 -6.39 10.82 -9.46
CA PHE A 114 -5.89 12.19 -9.53
C PHE A 114 -4.38 12.15 -9.31
N TYR A 115 -3.60 12.61 -10.30
CA TYR A 115 -2.14 12.58 -10.25
C TYR A 115 -1.58 14.01 -10.21
N SER A 116 -0.88 14.36 -9.15
CA SER A 116 -0.17 15.65 -9.05
C SER A 116 1.24 15.51 -9.63
N ALA A 117 1.44 15.97 -10.86
CA ALA A 117 2.69 15.77 -11.60
C ALA A 117 3.78 16.77 -11.18
N ARG A 118 4.61 16.38 -10.20
CA ARG A 118 5.85 17.12 -9.89
C ARG A 118 6.96 16.86 -10.93
N ASP A 119 6.94 15.65 -11.49
CA ASP A 119 7.71 15.22 -12.67
C ASP A 119 6.70 14.63 -13.66
N ILE A 120 7.12 14.32 -14.88
CA ILE A 120 6.33 13.53 -15.83
C ILE A 120 5.81 12.28 -15.09
N PRO A 121 4.49 12.02 -15.08
CA PRO A 121 3.94 10.84 -14.45
C PRO A 121 4.70 9.57 -14.85
N ILE A 122 5.09 8.80 -13.84
CA ILE A 122 5.90 7.58 -13.98
C ILE A 122 5.40 6.66 -15.11
N PHE A 123 4.08 6.56 -15.26
CA PHE A 123 3.42 5.68 -16.24
C PHE A 123 3.78 6.03 -17.69
N HIS A 124 4.07 7.28 -18.02
CA HIS A 124 4.44 7.67 -19.38
C HIS A 124 5.82 7.15 -19.80
N TYR A 125 6.72 6.90 -18.85
CA TYR A 125 7.99 6.26 -19.18
C TYR A 125 7.81 4.79 -19.57
N PHE A 126 6.73 4.14 -19.11
CA PHE A 126 6.47 2.71 -19.31
C PHE A 126 5.82 2.35 -20.65
N GLN A 127 5.57 3.35 -21.49
CA GLN A 127 4.98 3.20 -22.82
C GLN A 127 5.95 2.56 -23.82
N ASP A 128 7.25 2.75 -23.59
CA ASP A 128 8.32 2.36 -24.48
C ASP A 128 9.50 1.79 -23.70
N HIS A 129 10.21 0.83 -24.30
CA HIS A 129 11.33 0.15 -23.66
C HIS A 129 12.53 1.08 -23.44
N GLU A 130 12.84 1.99 -24.38
CA GLU A 130 13.97 2.90 -24.25
C GLU A 130 13.70 3.96 -23.16
N LEU A 131 12.48 4.51 -23.10
CA LEU A 131 12.06 5.43 -22.04
C LEU A 131 12.07 4.76 -20.66
N THR A 132 11.56 3.53 -20.57
CA THR A 132 11.57 2.72 -19.35
C THR A 132 12.99 2.50 -18.88
N SER A 133 13.85 2.01 -19.77
CA SER A 133 15.25 1.70 -19.49
C SER A 133 16.02 2.93 -19.05
N PHE A 134 15.80 4.08 -19.70
CA PHE A 134 16.40 5.34 -19.31
C PHE A 134 16.00 5.74 -17.88
N LYS A 135 14.70 5.75 -17.57
CA LYS A 135 14.22 6.16 -16.24
C LYS A 135 14.71 5.20 -15.14
N LEU A 136 14.67 3.90 -15.40
CA LEU A 136 15.20 2.88 -14.48
C LEU A 136 16.70 3.06 -14.24
N PHE A 137 17.48 3.29 -15.29
CA PHE A 137 18.91 3.55 -15.19
C PHE A 137 19.19 4.76 -14.29
N ILE A 138 18.46 5.87 -14.50
CA ILE A 138 18.59 7.08 -13.68
C ILE A 138 18.26 6.78 -12.21
N TRP A 139 17.13 6.10 -11.94
CA TRP A 139 16.73 5.75 -10.57
C TRP A 139 17.73 4.86 -9.87
N LEU A 140 18.14 3.77 -10.52
CA LEU A 140 19.08 2.83 -9.93
C LEU A 140 20.46 3.45 -9.72
N LYS A 141 20.94 4.28 -10.64
CA LYS A 141 22.26 4.90 -10.56
C LYS A 141 22.31 6.06 -9.55
N TYR A 142 21.38 7.00 -9.65
CA TYR A 142 21.49 8.28 -8.94
C TYR A 142 20.72 8.32 -7.62
N TYR A 143 19.64 7.53 -7.48
CA TYR A 143 18.83 7.54 -6.26
C TYR A 143 19.08 6.33 -5.38
N LEU A 144 19.29 5.15 -5.98
CA LEU A 144 19.54 3.91 -5.26
C LEU A 144 21.04 3.54 -5.21
N HIS A 145 21.90 4.31 -5.88
CA HIS A 145 23.35 4.13 -5.90
C HIS A 145 23.80 2.69 -6.20
N HIS A 146 23.10 2.01 -7.12
CA HIS A 146 23.34 0.61 -7.42
C HIS A 146 24.80 0.40 -7.90
N PRO A 147 25.61 -0.43 -7.22
CA PRO A 147 27.05 -0.53 -7.46
C PRO A 147 27.42 -0.84 -8.91
N ALA A 148 26.63 -1.68 -9.58
CA ALA A 148 26.86 -2.07 -10.97
C ALA A 148 26.72 -0.91 -11.99
N LEU A 149 26.06 0.19 -11.62
CA LEU A 149 25.76 1.31 -12.53
C LEU A 149 26.64 2.55 -12.29
N HIS A 150 27.44 2.60 -11.21
CA HIS A 150 28.14 3.80 -10.78
C HIS A 150 29.04 4.39 -11.89
N ASN A 151 29.80 3.53 -12.57
CA ASN A 151 30.75 3.93 -13.61
C ASN A 151 30.22 3.76 -15.05
N LEU A 152 28.93 3.47 -15.21
CA LEU A 152 28.31 3.30 -16.52
C LEU A 152 27.61 4.58 -16.96
N ASN A 153 27.62 4.87 -18.26
CA ASN A 153 26.72 5.85 -18.86
C ASN A 153 25.52 5.10 -19.47
N PHE A 154 24.39 5.79 -19.61
CA PHE A 154 23.24 5.21 -20.28
C PHE A 154 23.57 4.97 -21.76
N ASP A 155 23.32 3.74 -22.23
CA ASP A 155 23.41 3.35 -23.63
C ASP A 155 22.23 2.41 -23.92
N SER A 156 21.26 2.87 -24.71
CA SER A 156 20.06 2.10 -25.02
C SER A 156 20.33 0.82 -25.82
N LYS A 157 21.52 0.69 -26.42
CA LYS A 157 21.94 -0.52 -27.14
C LYS A 157 22.69 -1.51 -26.27
N LYS A 158 23.08 -1.12 -25.05
CA LYS A 158 23.89 -1.91 -24.11
C LYS A 158 23.33 -1.80 -22.70
N LEU A 159 22.07 -2.19 -22.55
CA LEU A 159 21.41 -2.19 -21.26
C LEU A 159 21.96 -3.32 -20.38
N PRO A 160 22.22 -3.06 -19.10
CA PRO A 160 22.56 -4.13 -18.15
C PRO A 160 21.40 -5.11 -17.97
N ASP A 161 21.67 -6.42 -17.90
CA ASP A 161 20.69 -7.50 -17.72
C ASP A 161 19.72 -7.27 -16.54
N LEU A 162 20.16 -6.52 -15.52
CA LEU A 162 19.32 -6.19 -14.37
C LEU A 162 18.07 -5.37 -14.76
N LEU A 163 18.12 -4.60 -15.86
CA LEU A 163 17.01 -3.76 -16.34
C LEU A 163 15.96 -4.58 -17.11
N GLU A 164 16.35 -5.65 -17.77
CA GLU A 164 15.44 -6.50 -18.57
C GLU A 164 14.29 -7.07 -17.72
N ARG A 165 14.56 -7.32 -16.43
CA ARG A 165 13.57 -7.83 -15.46
C ARG A 165 12.37 -6.90 -15.26
N PHE A 166 12.47 -5.64 -15.68
CA PHE A 166 11.42 -4.64 -15.55
C PHE A 166 10.56 -4.50 -16.80
N ASP A 167 10.95 -5.06 -17.96
CA ASP A 167 10.28 -4.79 -19.23
C ASP A 167 8.83 -5.28 -19.27
N GLU A 168 8.61 -6.55 -18.88
CA GLU A 168 7.26 -7.10 -18.83
C GLU A 168 6.40 -6.42 -17.77
N LEU A 169 6.99 -6.14 -16.59
CA LEU A 169 6.27 -5.55 -15.48
C LEU A 169 5.86 -4.10 -15.78
N SER A 170 6.75 -3.30 -16.39
CA SER A 170 6.47 -1.93 -16.80
C SER A 170 5.35 -1.88 -17.84
N ARG A 171 5.35 -2.80 -18.82
CA ARG A 171 4.26 -2.92 -19.80
C ARG A 171 2.92 -3.26 -19.16
N ARG A 172 2.89 -4.20 -18.21
CA ARG A 172 1.65 -4.53 -17.48
C ARG A 172 1.13 -3.34 -16.66
N ILE A 173 2.02 -2.60 -16.00
CA ILE A 173 1.67 -1.36 -15.28
C ILE A 173 1.06 -0.33 -16.23
N TRP A 174 1.68 -0.11 -17.39
CA TRP A 174 1.17 0.81 -18.41
C TRP A 174 -0.23 0.40 -18.91
N ASP A 175 -0.42 -0.88 -19.23
CA ASP A 175 -1.71 -1.42 -19.68
C ASP A 175 -2.83 -1.31 -18.64
N LEU A 176 -2.48 -1.42 -17.36
CA LEU A 176 -3.41 -1.18 -16.25
C LEU A 176 -3.78 0.29 -16.14
N TYR A 177 -2.78 1.19 -16.19
CA TYR A 177 -2.98 2.63 -16.09
C TYR A 177 -3.92 3.15 -17.18
N LEU A 178 -3.75 2.71 -18.44
CA LEU A 178 -4.60 3.08 -19.57
C LEU A 178 -6.09 2.75 -19.38
N LYS A 179 -6.43 1.79 -18.51
CA LYS A 179 -7.81 1.34 -18.26
C LYS A 179 -8.48 2.10 -17.11
N ILE A 180 -7.78 3.04 -16.47
CA ILE A 180 -8.27 3.79 -15.32
C ILE A 180 -8.40 5.27 -15.73
N PRO A 181 -9.62 5.85 -15.69
CA PRO A 181 -9.81 7.28 -15.89
C PRO A 181 -8.91 8.08 -14.94
N SER A 182 -8.16 9.03 -15.49
CA SER A 182 -7.17 9.78 -14.73
C SER A 182 -7.23 11.26 -15.06
N THR A 183 -7.07 12.11 -14.05
CA THR A 183 -6.83 13.55 -14.19
C THR A 183 -5.44 13.85 -13.67
N GLU A 184 -4.58 14.30 -14.57
CA GLU A 184 -3.22 14.71 -14.25
C GLU A 184 -3.15 16.23 -14.10
N ILE A 185 -2.57 16.69 -13.00
CA ILE A 185 -2.42 18.11 -12.67
C ILE A 185 -0.95 18.46 -12.90
N TRP A 186 -0.70 19.09 -14.05
CA TRP A 186 0.61 19.55 -14.49
C TRP A 186 0.80 21.01 -14.06
N THR A 187 2.01 21.36 -13.63
CA THR A 187 2.35 22.71 -13.19
C THR A 187 3.55 23.24 -13.97
N TYR A 188 3.85 24.53 -13.85
CA TYR A 188 5.05 25.12 -14.46
C TYR A 188 6.36 24.53 -13.89
N GLU A 189 6.30 23.82 -12.75
CA GLU A 189 7.44 23.14 -12.15
C GLU A 189 7.64 21.74 -12.74
N THR A 190 6.67 21.23 -13.49
CA THR A 190 6.79 19.94 -14.18
C THR A 190 7.72 20.11 -15.38
N PRO A 191 8.77 19.28 -15.54
CA PRO A 191 9.66 19.34 -16.69
C PRO A 191 8.87 19.17 -18.00
N ASN A 192 9.05 20.12 -18.94
CA ASN A 192 8.48 20.09 -20.29
C ASN A 192 9.34 19.29 -21.26
#